data_AF-A0A661NBL4-F1
#
_entry.id   AF-A0A661NBL4-F1
#
_cell.length_a   1.000
_cell.length_b   1.000
_cell.length_c   1.000
_cell.angle_alpha   90.00
_cell.angle_beta   90.00
_cell.angle_gamma   90.00
#
_symmetry.space_group_name_H-M   'P 1'
#
loop_
_entity.id
_entity.type
_entity.pdbx_description
1 polymer ?
#
loop_
_entity_poly.entity_id
_entity_poly.type
_entity_poly.pdbx_seq_one_letter_code
_entity_poly.pdbx_strand_id
1 'polypeptide(L)'
;MTNPSTVSYRHLLLVEPTINGGQVDFLPVIIHAGGMAWVDHYLYVADTVHGFRVFDMGQILEVATAKNIIGWDPVDSLYYAGLYKYVVPQVGHYERGGDCAPRFSFVALDRSADPPALVSGEYDSGTLFGRLFHWPLAADSRRLAPATSFPQSAYFSLHSHLQGAVSNGPTHWLSSSEPPQGKGDLYVAAEGTASQTVTWVDAPEDLLLDGPRNKLWSLSEGHAERYVFAVSPPPTSG
;
A
#
# COMPACT_ATOMS: atom_id res chain seq x y z
N MET A 1 21.05 -15.10 0.54
CA MET A 1 19.70 -15.61 0.87
C MET A 1 19.56 -15.49 2.39
N THR A 2 18.64 -14.65 2.87
CA THR A 2 18.53 -14.33 4.29
C THR A 2 17.90 -15.49 5.05
N ASN A 3 18.47 -15.90 6.19
CA ASN A 3 17.87 -16.92 7.05
C ASN A 3 16.53 -16.39 7.60
N PRO A 4 15.38 -17.04 7.32
CA PRO A 4 14.08 -16.59 7.81
C PRO A 4 13.98 -16.49 9.33
N SER A 5 14.78 -17.27 10.08
CA SER A 5 14.81 -17.21 11.54
C SER A 5 15.71 -16.11 12.11
N THR A 6 16.51 -15.45 11.26
CA THR A 6 17.41 -14.35 11.65
C THR A 6 17.46 -13.28 10.55
N VAL A 7 16.30 -12.81 10.09
CA VAL A 7 16.22 -11.73 9.12
C VAL A 7 16.65 -10.43 9.79
N SER A 8 17.81 -9.91 9.41
CA SER A 8 18.19 -8.53 9.73
C SER A 8 17.57 -7.61 8.68
N TYR A 9 16.58 -6.84 9.09
CA TYR A 9 16.02 -5.77 8.27
C TYR A 9 16.61 -4.41 8.70
N ARG A 10 16.59 -3.46 7.77
CA ARG A 10 16.74 -2.04 8.09
C ARG A 10 15.47 -1.34 7.63
N HIS A 11 15.08 -0.33 8.41
CA HIS A 11 14.00 0.56 8.02
C HIS A 11 14.51 1.60 7.04
N LEU A 12 13.66 1.95 6.09
CA LEU A 12 13.84 3.05 5.16
C LEU A 12 12.85 4.15 5.57
N LEU A 13 13.32 5.39 5.71
CA LEU A 13 12.43 6.52 5.93
C LEU A 13 11.95 7.07 4.59
N LEU A 14 10.64 7.07 4.36
CA LEU A 14 10.05 7.74 3.21
C LEU A 14 10.05 9.26 3.45
N VAL A 15 10.55 10.04 2.50
CA VAL A 15 10.75 11.49 2.67
C VAL A 15 10.23 12.31 1.48
N GLU A 16 9.80 13.54 1.76
CA GLU A 16 9.48 14.54 0.76
C GLU A 16 10.71 15.44 0.52
N PRO A 17 11.20 15.56 -0.72
CA PRO A 17 12.25 16.52 -1.05
C PRO A 17 11.79 17.95 -0.80
N THR A 18 12.63 18.77 -0.17
CA THR A 18 12.36 20.19 0.09
C THR A 18 13.60 21.04 -0.22
N ILE A 19 13.44 22.36 -0.12
CA ILE A 19 14.55 23.31 -0.16
C ILE A 19 14.42 24.20 1.06
N ASN A 20 15.47 24.27 1.89
CA ASN A 20 15.52 25.10 3.09
C ASN A 20 16.66 26.11 2.95
N GLY A 21 16.34 27.40 2.82
CA GLY A 21 17.35 28.46 2.66
C GLY A 21 18.26 28.28 1.44
N GLY A 22 17.79 27.62 0.37
CA GLY A 22 18.56 27.30 -0.83
C GLY A 22 19.35 25.99 -0.76
N GLN A 23 19.37 25.32 0.40
CA GLN A 23 19.94 23.99 0.56
C GLN A 23 18.88 22.93 0.23
N VAL A 24 19.23 21.93 -0.58
CA VAL A 24 18.39 20.75 -0.78
C VAL A 24 18.21 20.05 0.56
N ASP A 25 16.98 19.71 0.91
CA ASP A 25 16.66 19.10 2.20
C ASP A 25 15.51 18.10 2.04
N PHE A 26 15.03 17.52 3.13
CA PHE A 26 13.86 16.66 3.11
C PHE A 26 13.09 16.65 4.45
N LEU A 27 11.79 16.36 4.36
CA LEU A 27 10.91 16.15 5.51
C LEU A 27 10.42 14.70 5.55
N PRO A 28 10.13 14.12 6.72
CA PRO A 28 9.54 12.80 6.78
C PRO A 28 8.11 12.83 6.21
N VAL A 29 7.71 11.78 5.51
CA VAL A 29 6.32 11.60 5.08
C VAL A 29 5.49 11.19 6.30
N ILE A 30 4.64 12.10 6.79
CA ILE A 30 3.77 11.87 7.95
C ILE A 30 2.32 11.71 7.47
N ILE A 31 1.89 10.45 7.31
CA ILE A 31 0.57 10.11 6.78
C ILE A 31 -0.01 8.89 7.50
N HIS A 32 -1.31 8.65 7.31
CA HIS A 32 -1.87 7.31 7.49
C HIS A 32 -1.71 6.52 6.19
N ALA A 33 -0.76 5.60 6.18
CA ALA A 33 -0.48 4.75 5.03
C ALA A 33 -1.45 3.56 5.04
N GLY A 34 -2.47 3.58 4.18
CA GLY A 34 -3.46 2.50 4.13
C GLY A 34 -2.88 1.21 3.55
N GLY A 35 -1.94 1.31 2.63
CA GLY A 35 -1.37 0.15 1.97
C GLY A 35 -0.23 0.52 1.05
N MET A 36 0.41 -0.50 0.47
CA MET A 36 1.50 -0.29 -0.46
C MET A 36 1.61 -1.35 -1.55
N ALA A 37 1.86 -0.90 -2.77
CA ALA A 37 2.05 -1.75 -3.94
C ALA A 37 3.42 -1.52 -4.56
N TRP A 38 4.17 -2.61 -4.74
CA TRP A 38 5.43 -2.58 -5.47
C TRP A 38 5.21 -2.85 -6.95
N VAL A 39 5.51 -1.86 -7.79
CA VAL A 39 5.33 -1.86 -9.24
C VAL A 39 6.65 -1.58 -9.93
N ASP A 40 7.28 -2.59 -10.51
CA ASP A 40 8.62 -2.49 -11.09
C ASP A 40 9.64 -1.93 -10.08
N HIS A 41 10.16 -0.72 -10.26
CA HIS A 41 11.02 -0.04 -9.28
C HIS A 41 10.27 1.00 -8.42
N TYR A 42 8.97 1.19 -8.63
CA TYR A 42 8.16 2.12 -7.85
C TYR A 42 7.49 1.44 -6.66
N LEU A 43 7.46 2.15 -5.54
CA LEU A 43 6.59 1.87 -4.41
C LEU A 43 5.46 2.89 -4.40
N TYR A 44 4.23 2.41 -4.61
CA TYR A 44 3.02 3.19 -4.40
C TYR A 44 2.58 3.04 -2.96
N VAL A 45 2.28 4.16 -2.30
CA VAL A 45 1.76 4.18 -0.93
C VAL A 45 0.42 4.90 -0.94
N ALA A 46 -0.62 4.26 -0.44
CA ALA A 46 -1.93 4.86 -0.28
C ALA A 46 -1.90 5.87 0.87
N ASP A 47 -2.04 7.16 0.54
CA ASP A 47 -2.27 8.24 1.49
C ASP A 47 -3.76 8.40 1.69
N THR A 48 -4.24 7.98 2.86
CA THR A 48 -5.67 7.69 3.14
C THR A 48 -6.63 8.77 2.68
N VAL A 49 -6.25 10.05 2.75
CA VAL A 49 -7.13 11.18 2.40
C VAL A 49 -6.60 12.04 1.26
N HIS A 50 -5.48 11.69 0.64
CA HIS A 50 -4.89 12.49 -0.43
C HIS A 50 -4.81 11.73 -1.75
N GLY A 51 -4.52 10.43 -1.76
CA GLY A 51 -4.35 9.66 -3.00
C GLY A 51 -3.17 8.69 -2.90
N PHE A 52 -2.24 8.75 -3.85
CA PHE A 52 -1.06 7.88 -3.88
C PHE A 52 0.23 8.69 -3.86
N ARG A 53 1.18 8.27 -3.04
CA ARG A 53 2.57 8.75 -3.09
C ARG A 53 3.43 7.73 -3.80
N VAL A 54 4.39 8.19 -4.60
CA VAL A 54 5.24 7.33 -5.43
C VAL A 54 6.70 7.54 -5.06
N PHE A 55 7.37 6.45 -4.72
CA PHE A 55 8.79 6.41 -4.38
C PHE A 55 9.53 5.53 -5.37
N ASP A 56 10.75 5.89 -5.73
CA ASP A 56 11.62 5.08 -6.58
C ASP A 56 12.58 4.28 -5.68
N MET A 57 12.39 2.96 -5.65
CA MET A 57 13.22 2.04 -4.85
C MET A 57 14.63 1.86 -5.43
N GLY A 58 14.90 2.37 -6.62
CA GLY A 58 16.25 2.55 -7.17
C GLY A 58 16.98 3.79 -6.62
N GLN A 59 16.29 4.68 -5.92
CA GLN A 59 16.83 5.94 -5.37
C GLN A 59 16.89 5.93 -3.84
N ILE A 60 17.49 4.89 -3.27
CA ILE A 60 17.74 4.81 -1.82
C ILE A 60 19.02 5.57 -1.49
N LEU A 61 18.94 6.58 -0.63
CA LEU A 61 20.07 7.39 -0.20
C LEU A 61 20.52 6.99 1.20
N GLU A 62 21.83 6.85 1.42
CA GLU A 62 22.43 6.63 2.74
C GLU A 62 22.68 7.98 3.43
N VAL A 63 22.35 8.05 4.72
CA VAL A 63 22.51 9.24 5.57
C VAL A 63 23.24 8.90 6.87
N ALA A 64 23.74 9.92 7.56
CA ALA A 64 24.42 9.74 8.84
C ALA A 64 23.41 9.37 9.96
N THR A 65 23.89 8.63 10.96
CA THR A 65 23.06 8.09 12.06
C THR A 65 23.46 8.59 13.44
N ALA A 66 24.42 9.53 13.52
CA ALA A 66 24.98 10.02 14.78
C ALA A 66 24.05 10.98 15.55
N LYS A 67 23.04 11.56 14.89
CA LYS A 67 22.11 12.54 15.48
C LYS A 67 20.66 12.16 15.21
N ASN A 68 19.79 12.42 16.19
CA ASN A 68 18.35 12.26 16.08
C ASN A 68 17.69 13.55 15.57
N ILE A 69 18.04 13.95 14.35
CA ILE A 69 17.45 15.06 13.60
C ILE A 69 17.13 14.56 12.19
N ILE A 70 16.26 15.27 11.47
CA ILE A 70 15.88 14.94 10.09
C ILE A 70 16.27 16.11 9.20
N GLY A 71 16.91 15.81 8.07
CA GLY A 71 17.34 16.78 7.09
C GLY A 71 18.82 17.15 7.20
N TRP A 72 19.17 18.29 6.59
CA TRP A 72 20.52 18.82 6.54
C TRP A 72 20.98 19.40 7.89
N ASP A 73 22.19 19.03 8.32
CA ASP A 73 22.88 19.64 9.44
C ASP A 73 24.07 20.49 8.96
N PRO A 74 24.03 21.83 9.11
CA PRO A 74 25.13 22.69 8.69
C PRO A 74 26.39 22.56 9.55
N VAL A 75 26.29 22.03 10.77
CA VAL A 75 27.45 21.89 11.66
C VAL A 75 28.37 20.76 11.17
N ASP A 76 27.78 19.62 10.81
CA ASP A 76 28.52 18.46 10.34
C ASP A 76 28.66 18.44 8.82
N SER A 77 27.87 19.25 8.12
CA SER A 77 27.69 19.20 6.66
C SER A 77 27.24 17.80 6.19
N LEU A 78 26.27 17.21 6.92
CA LEU A 78 25.72 15.88 6.67
C LEU A 78 24.19 15.89 6.73
N TYR A 79 23.56 14.91 6.09
CA TYR A 79 22.15 14.63 6.24
C TYR A 79 21.91 13.56 7.31
N TYR A 80 20.79 13.71 8.03
CA TYR A 80 20.34 12.78 9.05
C TYR A 80 18.86 12.43 8.84
N ALA A 81 18.43 11.25 9.30
CA ALA A 81 17.05 10.80 9.18
C ALA A 81 16.55 10.20 10.48
N GLY A 82 16.62 10.90 11.61
CA GLY A 82 16.04 10.43 12.88
C GLY A 82 16.58 9.06 13.30
N LEU A 83 17.89 8.86 13.17
CA LEU A 83 18.62 7.60 13.39
C LEU A 83 18.41 6.50 12.33
N TYR A 84 17.52 6.67 11.35
CA TYR A 84 17.46 5.81 10.17
C TYR A 84 18.73 5.96 9.33
N LYS A 85 19.19 4.84 8.75
CA LYS A 85 20.38 4.82 7.89
C LYS A 85 20.07 5.22 6.45
N TYR A 86 18.82 5.04 6.01
CA TYR A 86 18.43 5.21 4.62
C TYR A 86 17.15 6.01 4.49
N VAL A 87 17.08 6.85 3.46
CA VAL A 87 15.88 7.56 3.04
C VAL A 87 15.51 7.18 1.61
N VAL A 88 14.21 7.22 1.30
CA VAL A 88 13.69 7.07 -0.08
C VAL A 88 12.89 8.34 -0.42
N PRO A 89 13.42 9.20 -1.29
CA PRO A 89 12.72 10.42 -1.70
C PRO A 89 11.49 10.12 -2.56
N GLN A 90 10.40 10.84 -2.32
CA GLN A 90 9.22 10.83 -3.18
C GLN A 90 9.58 11.38 -4.57
N VAL A 91 9.19 10.66 -5.62
CA VAL A 91 9.43 11.03 -7.03
C VAL A 91 8.14 11.46 -7.76
N GLY A 92 6.99 11.32 -7.11
CA GLY A 92 5.69 11.74 -7.62
C GLY A 92 4.57 11.48 -6.63
N HIS A 93 3.41 12.02 -6.92
CA HIS A 93 2.17 11.71 -6.20
C HIS A 93 0.98 11.91 -7.13
N TYR A 94 -0.14 11.29 -6.78
CA TYR A 94 -1.44 11.46 -7.42
C TYR A 94 -2.42 11.91 -6.35
N GLU A 95 -3.05 13.06 -6.57
CA GLU A 95 -4.07 13.58 -5.68
C GLU A 95 -5.45 13.14 -6.15
N ARG A 96 -6.34 12.85 -5.20
CA ARG A 96 -7.74 12.58 -5.49
C ARG A 96 -8.39 13.81 -6.12
N GLY A 97 -9.08 13.60 -7.24
CA GLY A 97 -9.89 14.63 -7.88
C GLY A 97 -11.39 14.36 -7.71
N GLY A 98 -12.20 15.43 -7.77
CA GLY A 98 -13.66 15.37 -7.75
C GLY A 98 -14.30 15.25 -6.35
N ASP A 99 -15.63 15.39 -6.31
CA ASP A 99 -16.40 15.49 -5.06
C ASP A 99 -16.56 14.16 -4.31
N CYS A 100 -16.20 13.06 -4.96
CA CYS A 100 -16.32 11.71 -4.41
C CYS A 100 -15.39 11.41 -3.23
N ALA A 101 -14.37 12.25 -2.98
CA ALA A 101 -13.47 12.24 -1.83
C ALA A 101 -13.07 10.84 -1.30
N PRO A 102 -12.48 9.96 -2.14
CA PRO A 102 -12.19 8.60 -1.70
C PRO A 102 -11.23 8.53 -0.52
N ARG A 103 -11.44 7.53 0.35
CA ARG A 103 -10.64 7.26 1.55
C ARG A 103 -9.79 6.00 1.40
N PHE A 104 -8.62 6.10 0.76
CA PHE A 104 -7.80 4.95 0.38
C PHE A 104 -7.28 4.15 1.59
N SER A 105 -7.87 2.97 1.82
CA SER A 105 -7.47 2.09 2.91
C SER A 105 -6.42 1.08 2.51
N PHE A 106 -6.16 0.89 1.22
CA PHE A 106 -5.20 -0.09 0.73
C PHE A 106 -4.81 0.19 -0.72
N VAL A 107 -3.70 -0.41 -1.16
CA VAL A 107 -3.34 -0.49 -2.58
C VAL A 107 -2.49 -1.73 -2.86
N ALA A 108 -2.93 -2.55 -3.82
CA ALA A 108 -2.21 -3.73 -4.28
C ALA A 108 -1.97 -3.68 -5.80
N LEU A 109 -1.18 -4.62 -6.32
CA LEU A 109 -0.91 -4.79 -7.75
C LEU A 109 -1.63 -6.03 -8.28
N ASP A 110 -2.59 -5.83 -9.17
CA ASP A 110 -3.15 -6.89 -10.00
C ASP A 110 -2.24 -7.15 -11.19
N ARG A 111 -1.59 -8.32 -11.19
CA ARG A 111 -0.67 -8.77 -12.24
C ARG A 111 -1.36 -9.58 -13.34
N SER A 112 -2.65 -9.87 -13.20
CA SER A 112 -3.42 -10.58 -14.21
C SER A 112 -3.88 -9.66 -15.35
N ALA A 113 -3.96 -8.35 -15.08
CA ALA A 113 -4.21 -7.33 -16.09
C ALA A 113 -2.96 -7.11 -16.97
N ASP A 114 -3.18 -6.72 -18.23
CA ASP A 114 -2.11 -6.33 -19.16
C ASP A 114 -2.40 -4.95 -19.77
N PRO A 115 -1.62 -3.91 -19.43
CA PRO A 115 -0.58 -3.88 -18.38
C PRO A 115 -1.15 -4.13 -16.97
N PRO A 116 -0.31 -4.48 -15.97
CA PRO A 116 -0.75 -4.60 -14.59
C PRO A 116 -1.50 -3.36 -14.10
N ALA A 117 -2.45 -3.54 -13.19
CA ALA A 117 -3.29 -2.47 -12.66
C ALA A 117 -3.12 -2.34 -11.14
N LEU A 118 -3.24 -1.12 -10.61
CA LEU A 118 -3.37 -0.95 -9.17
C LEU A 118 -4.81 -1.26 -8.77
N VAL A 119 -4.96 -2.02 -7.68
CA VAL A 119 -6.22 -2.23 -7.00
C VAL A 119 -6.19 -1.39 -5.75
N SER A 120 -7.14 -0.48 -5.56
CA SER A 120 -7.27 0.27 -4.31
C SER A 120 -8.71 0.28 -3.86
N GLY A 121 -8.95 0.69 -2.62
CA GLY A 121 -10.32 0.82 -2.16
C GLY A 121 -10.43 1.55 -0.85
N GLU A 122 -11.67 1.68 -0.40
CA GLU A 122 -12.02 2.62 0.65
C GLU A 122 -12.22 1.97 2.01
N TYR A 123 -11.81 2.71 3.04
CA TYR A 123 -12.26 2.43 4.40
C TYR A 123 -13.65 3.03 4.59
N ASP A 124 -14.65 2.17 4.66
CA ASP A 124 -16.02 2.55 5.04
C ASP A 124 -16.51 1.65 6.17
N SER A 125 -16.74 2.26 7.34
CA SER A 125 -17.28 1.59 8.53
C SER A 125 -18.78 1.82 8.72
N GLY A 126 -19.36 2.75 7.95
CA GLY A 126 -20.75 3.19 8.11
C GLY A 126 -21.71 2.55 7.12
N THR A 127 -21.20 2.07 5.98
CA THR A 127 -22.00 1.45 4.92
C THR A 127 -21.31 0.24 4.30
N LEU A 128 -22.00 -0.42 3.37
CA LEU A 128 -21.47 -1.50 2.53
C LEU A 128 -21.12 -1.01 1.11
N PHE A 129 -21.11 0.32 0.90
CA PHE A 129 -20.92 0.96 -0.41
C PHE A 129 -19.53 1.57 -0.58
N GLY A 130 -18.56 1.18 0.25
CA GLY A 130 -17.15 1.44 -0.02
C GLY A 130 -16.79 0.95 -1.42
N ARG A 131 -15.87 1.64 -2.10
CA ARG A 131 -15.52 1.32 -3.49
C ARG A 131 -14.20 0.57 -3.57
N LEU A 132 -14.15 -0.39 -4.48
CA LEU A 132 -12.93 -0.99 -5.01
C LEU A 132 -12.68 -0.38 -6.40
N PHE A 133 -11.44 0.00 -6.69
CA PHE A 133 -11.02 0.68 -7.90
C PHE A 133 -9.89 -0.09 -8.59
N HIS A 134 -9.98 -0.24 -9.91
CA HIS A 134 -8.86 -0.70 -10.73
C HIS A 134 -8.30 0.45 -11.56
N TRP A 135 -7.04 0.77 -11.34
CA TRP A 135 -6.35 1.86 -12.01
C TRP A 135 -5.37 1.29 -13.04
N PRO A 136 -5.56 1.57 -14.33
CA PRO A 136 -4.63 1.10 -15.35
C PRO A 136 -3.28 1.80 -15.20
N LEU A 137 -2.19 1.04 -15.27
CA LEU A 137 -0.85 1.59 -15.38
C LEU A 137 -0.47 1.71 -16.85
N ALA A 138 0.31 2.73 -17.21
CA ALA A 138 0.87 2.81 -18.54
C ALA A 138 1.88 1.68 -18.80
N ALA A 139 1.84 1.10 -20.00
CA ALA A 139 2.64 -0.08 -20.34
C ALA A 139 4.16 0.19 -20.34
N ASP A 140 4.56 1.42 -20.64
CA ASP A 140 5.95 1.84 -20.78
C ASP A 140 6.58 2.29 -19.45
N SER A 141 5.84 3.10 -18.69
CA SER A 141 6.34 3.79 -17.50
C SER A 141 5.91 3.12 -16.20
N ARG A 142 4.92 2.22 -16.24
CA ARG A 142 4.28 1.62 -15.06
C ARG A 142 3.78 2.68 -14.07
N ARG A 143 3.39 3.84 -14.61
CA ARG A 143 2.81 4.96 -13.89
C ARG A 143 1.33 5.08 -14.18
N LEU A 144 0.55 5.63 -13.25
CA LEU A 144 -0.78 6.11 -13.58
C LEU A 144 -0.62 7.24 -14.60
N ALA A 145 -1.20 7.05 -15.78
CA ALA A 145 -1.13 8.01 -16.87
C ALA A 145 -2.49 8.07 -17.58
N PRO A 146 -2.82 9.21 -18.23
CA PRO A 146 -2.11 10.49 -18.23
C PRO A 146 -2.15 11.19 -16.85
N ALA A 147 -1.63 12.41 -16.71
CA ALA A 147 -1.54 13.14 -15.43
C ALA A 147 -2.85 13.21 -14.63
N THR A 148 -3.99 13.13 -15.31
CA THR A 148 -5.29 12.83 -14.70
C THR A 148 -5.71 11.42 -15.11
N SER A 149 -5.76 10.51 -14.14
CA SER A 149 -6.20 9.12 -14.34
C SER A 149 -7.56 8.88 -13.71
N PHE A 150 -8.34 8.01 -14.35
CA PHE A 150 -9.59 7.49 -13.83
C PHE A 150 -9.44 5.96 -13.64
N PRO A 151 -10.15 5.37 -12.68
CA PRO A 151 -10.22 3.92 -12.60
C PRO A 151 -10.92 3.38 -13.85
N GLN A 152 -10.39 2.30 -14.43
CA GLN A 152 -11.00 1.62 -15.57
C GLN A 152 -12.28 0.88 -15.17
N SER A 153 -12.31 0.37 -13.93
CA SER A 153 -13.52 -0.17 -13.32
C SER A 153 -13.58 0.18 -11.84
N ALA A 154 -14.81 0.26 -11.32
CA ALA A 154 -15.08 0.46 -9.91
C ALA A 154 -16.26 -0.42 -9.49
N TYR A 155 -16.18 -0.99 -8.29
CA TYR A 155 -17.18 -1.89 -7.73
C TYR A 155 -17.54 -1.44 -6.33
N PHE A 156 -18.79 -1.66 -5.91
CA PHE A 156 -19.11 -1.63 -4.49
C PHE A 156 -18.53 -2.87 -3.81
N SER A 157 -17.83 -2.67 -2.69
CA SER A 157 -17.24 -3.77 -1.92
C SER A 157 -18.28 -4.70 -1.34
N LEU A 158 -19.49 -4.18 -1.03
CA LEU A 158 -20.54 -4.87 -0.29
C LEU A 158 -20.11 -5.35 1.11
N HIS A 159 -18.99 -4.82 1.60
CA HIS A 159 -18.35 -5.14 2.87
C HIS A 159 -17.80 -3.87 3.51
N SER A 160 -17.88 -3.79 4.83
CA SER A 160 -17.36 -2.68 5.64
C SER A 160 -15.97 -2.99 6.19
N HIS A 161 -15.29 -1.96 6.69
CA HIS A 161 -14.00 -2.05 7.38
C HIS A 161 -12.92 -2.78 6.56
N LEU A 162 -12.92 -2.59 5.24
CA LEU A 162 -11.90 -3.19 4.39
C LEU A 162 -10.54 -2.55 4.65
N GLN A 163 -9.55 -3.39 4.93
CA GLN A 163 -8.18 -3.02 5.22
C GLN A 163 -7.22 -3.42 4.10
N GLY A 164 -7.66 -4.27 3.18
CA GLY A 164 -6.85 -4.77 2.07
C GLY A 164 -7.68 -5.33 0.95
N ALA A 165 -7.16 -5.25 -0.27
CA ALA A 165 -7.70 -6.01 -1.40
C ALA A 165 -6.64 -6.31 -2.44
N VAL A 166 -6.76 -7.47 -3.07
CA VAL A 166 -6.01 -7.79 -4.29
C VAL A 166 -6.89 -8.56 -5.27
N SER A 167 -6.67 -8.31 -6.56
CA SER A 167 -7.41 -8.94 -7.66
C SER A 167 -6.52 -9.87 -8.47
N ASN A 168 -7.13 -10.90 -9.07
CA ASN A 168 -6.54 -11.74 -10.09
C ASN A 168 -7.62 -12.24 -11.04
N GLY A 169 -7.74 -11.58 -12.19
CA GLY A 169 -8.82 -11.75 -13.15
C GLY A 169 -10.14 -11.33 -12.50
N PRO A 170 -11.19 -12.18 -12.55
CA PRO A 170 -12.49 -11.85 -11.98
C PRO A 170 -12.57 -12.05 -10.47
N THR A 171 -11.50 -12.51 -9.82
CA THR A 171 -11.48 -12.83 -8.38
C THR A 171 -10.86 -11.71 -7.57
N HIS A 172 -11.51 -11.36 -6.47
CA HIS A 172 -11.04 -10.39 -5.47
C HIS A 172 -10.96 -11.05 -4.11
N TRP A 173 -9.84 -10.86 -3.43
CA TRP A 173 -9.69 -11.14 -2.00
C TRP A 173 -9.70 -9.82 -1.25
N LEU A 174 -10.55 -9.69 -0.23
CA LEU A 174 -10.75 -8.47 0.55
C LEU A 174 -10.56 -8.79 2.04
N SER A 175 -9.56 -8.21 2.70
CA SER A 175 -9.39 -8.36 4.16
C SER A 175 -10.22 -7.29 4.87
N SER A 176 -10.90 -7.69 5.94
CA SER A 176 -11.74 -6.81 6.74
C SER A 176 -11.43 -6.96 8.22
N SER A 177 -11.46 -5.84 8.93
CA SER A 177 -11.37 -5.77 10.38
C SER A 177 -12.74 -5.53 11.02
N GLU A 178 -13.82 -6.11 10.48
CA GLU A 178 -15.18 -6.04 11.07
C GLU A 178 -15.40 -7.19 12.08
N PRO A 179 -15.84 -6.90 13.32
CA PRO A 179 -16.03 -5.59 13.91
C PRO A 179 -14.70 -4.90 14.24
N PRO A 180 -14.67 -3.55 14.36
CA PRO A 180 -13.45 -2.77 14.61
C PRO A 180 -12.53 -3.38 15.66
N GLN A 181 -11.23 -3.48 15.35
CA GLN A 181 -10.20 -4.09 16.23
C GLN A 181 -10.51 -5.53 16.66
N GLY A 182 -11.40 -6.22 15.94
CA GLY A 182 -11.91 -7.54 16.28
C GLY A 182 -11.43 -8.63 15.33
N LYS A 183 -12.31 -9.62 15.15
CA LYS A 183 -12.08 -10.81 14.32
C LYS A 183 -11.92 -10.41 12.87
N GLY A 184 -10.79 -10.72 12.26
CA GLY A 184 -10.64 -10.46 10.83
C GLY A 184 -11.37 -11.49 9.98
N ASP A 185 -11.95 -11.01 8.89
CA ASP A 185 -12.52 -11.83 7.83
C ASP A 185 -11.77 -11.60 6.52
N LEU A 186 -11.73 -12.65 5.70
CA LEU A 186 -11.30 -12.56 4.30
C LEU A 186 -12.49 -12.91 3.42
N TYR A 187 -12.96 -11.93 2.66
CA TYR A 187 -13.98 -12.13 1.65
C TYR A 187 -13.33 -12.54 0.33
N VAL A 188 -13.84 -13.60 -0.28
CA VAL A 188 -13.43 -13.99 -1.64
C VAL A 188 -14.63 -13.83 -2.54
N ALA A 189 -14.56 -12.82 -3.42
CA ALA A 189 -15.61 -12.45 -4.33
C ALA A 189 -15.19 -12.75 -5.77
N ALA A 190 -16.16 -13.12 -6.60
CA ALA A 190 -16.04 -13.00 -8.05
C ALA A 190 -17.09 -12.02 -8.55
N GLU A 191 -16.78 -11.32 -9.64
CA GLU A 191 -17.74 -10.41 -10.27
C GLU A 191 -19.05 -11.15 -10.59
N GLY A 192 -20.19 -10.62 -10.11
CA GLY A 192 -21.51 -11.17 -10.37
C GLY A 192 -21.92 -12.37 -9.51
N THR A 193 -21.09 -12.81 -8.55
CA THR A 193 -21.43 -13.88 -7.60
C THR A 193 -21.48 -13.38 -6.16
N ALA A 194 -22.15 -14.12 -5.28
CA ALA A 194 -22.01 -13.88 -3.84
C ALA A 194 -20.56 -14.14 -3.40
N SER A 195 -20.05 -13.30 -2.50
CA SER A 195 -18.76 -13.56 -1.86
C SER A 195 -18.89 -14.67 -0.83
N GLN A 196 -17.82 -15.46 -0.66
CA GLN A 196 -17.66 -16.33 0.50
C GLN A 196 -16.85 -15.63 1.59
N THR A 197 -17.04 -16.05 2.83
CA THR A 197 -16.26 -15.57 3.99
C THR A 197 -15.34 -16.68 4.48
N VAL A 198 -14.06 -16.35 4.66
CA VAL A 198 -13.05 -17.21 5.26
C VAL A 198 -12.56 -16.54 6.53
N THR A 199 -12.46 -17.28 7.64
CA THR A 199 -11.86 -16.77 8.88
C THR A 199 -10.43 -16.29 8.62
N TRP A 200 -10.11 -15.10 9.11
CA TRP A 200 -8.81 -14.46 8.90
C TRP A 200 -8.12 -14.11 10.23
N VAL A 201 -6.95 -13.48 10.13
CA VAL A 201 -6.21 -12.97 11.30
C VAL A 201 -6.95 -11.78 11.89
N ASP A 202 -6.91 -11.60 13.20
CA ASP A 202 -7.43 -10.40 13.87
C ASP A 202 -6.65 -9.14 13.46
N ALA A 203 -7.35 -8.00 13.40
CA ALA A 203 -6.82 -6.71 12.94
C ALA A 203 -5.96 -6.82 11.66
N PRO A 204 -6.50 -7.37 10.56
CA PRO A 204 -5.74 -7.55 9.33
C PRO A 204 -5.52 -6.21 8.63
N GLU A 205 -4.43 -6.12 7.87
CA GLU A 205 -4.14 -4.99 6.97
C GLU A 205 -4.10 -5.47 5.51
N ASP A 206 -3.42 -4.71 4.64
CA ASP A 206 -3.38 -4.90 3.20
C ASP A 206 -2.91 -6.31 2.74
N LEU A 207 -3.25 -6.64 1.49
CA LEU A 207 -3.01 -7.91 0.84
C LEU A 207 -2.01 -7.79 -0.32
N LEU A 208 -1.23 -8.85 -0.54
CA LEU A 208 -0.42 -9.01 -1.75
C LEU A 208 -0.58 -10.41 -2.32
N LEU A 209 -0.83 -10.52 -3.62
CA LEU A 209 -0.80 -11.79 -4.33
C LEU A 209 0.56 -12.02 -5.01
N ASP A 210 1.29 -13.03 -4.53
CA ASP A 210 2.50 -13.56 -5.16
C ASP A 210 2.10 -14.70 -6.11
N GLY A 211 1.77 -14.33 -7.35
CA GLY A 211 1.33 -15.26 -8.40
C GLY A 211 2.29 -16.44 -8.63
N PRO A 212 3.61 -16.22 -8.84
CA PRO A 212 4.57 -17.30 -9.05
C PRO A 212 4.61 -18.38 -7.96
N ARG A 213 4.34 -18.01 -6.70
CA ARG A 213 4.31 -18.97 -5.58
C ARG A 213 2.89 -19.38 -5.17
N ASN A 214 1.88 -18.82 -5.82
CA ASN A 214 0.47 -18.93 -5.46
C ASN A 214 0.26 -18.68 -3.95
N LYS A 215 0.69 -17.49 -3.50
CA LYS A 215 0.59 -17.08 -2.09
C LYS A 215 -0.14 -15.75 -1.94
N LEU A 216 -1.14 -15.73 -1.07
CA LEU A 216 -1.78 -14.52 -0.58
C LEU A 216 -1.08 -14.10 0.71
N TRP A 217 -0.34 -13.00 0.65
CA TRP A 217 0.34 -12.36 1.76
C TRP A 217 -0.59 -11.36 2.44
N SER A 218 -0.45 -11.24 3.76
CA SER A 218 -1.16 -10.28 4.60
C SER A 218 -0.31 -9.97 5.83
N LEU A 219 -0.71 -8.94 6.55
CA LEU A 219 -0.18 -8.63 7.86
C LEU A 219 -1.31 -8.25 8.83
N SER A 220 -0.98 -8.10 10.11
CA SER A 220 -1.88 -7.63 11.16
C SER A 220 -1.25 -6.50 11.97
N GLU A 221 -2.07 -5.57 12.47
CA GLU A 221 -1.60 -4.39 13.23
C GLU A 221 -1.81 -4.48 14.75
N GLY A 222 -2.52 -5.53 15.21
CA GLY A 222 -2.86 -5.77 16.61
C GLY A 222 -1.68 -5.62 17.56
N HIS A 223 -1.91 -4.99 18.72
CA HIS A 223 -0.86 -4.77 19.70
C HIS A 223 -0.30 -6.11 20.21
N ALA A 224 1.02 -6.32 20.07
CA ALA A 224 1.72 -7.59 20.34
C ALA A 224 1.34 -8.78 19.42
N GLU A 225 0.52 -8.53 18.40
CA GLU A 225 0.01 -9.53 17.46
C GLU A 225 0.28 -9.10 16.01
N ARG A 226 1.45 -8.49 15.78
CA ARG A 226 1.89 -8.07 14.44
C ARG A 226 2.57 -9.23 13.72
N TYR A 227 1.83 -9.83 12.79
CA TYR A 227 2.32 -10.93 11.98
C TYR A 227 2.48 -10.47 10.53
N VAL A 228 3.43 -11.06 9.82
CA VAL A 228 3.46 -11.08 8.35
C VAL A 228 3.40 -12.54 7.96
N PHE A 229 2.42 -12.92 7.15
CA PHE A 229 2.17 -14.31 6.83
C PHE A 229 1.69 -14.48 5.39
N ALA A 230 1.72 -15.72 4.94
CA ALA A 230 1.26 -16.09 3.61
C ALA A 230 0.43 -17.38 3.70
N VAL A 231 -0.69 -17.41 3.00
CA VAL A 231 -1.53 -18.61 2.84
C VAL A 231 -1.65 -18.97 1.37
N SER A 232 -2.17 -20.15 1.09
CA SER A 232 -2.67 -20.44 -0.26
C SER A 232 -3.96 -19.63 -0.49
N PRO A 233 -4.09 -18.85 -1.58
CA PRO A 233 -5.29 -18.06 -1.85
C PRO A 233 -6.53 -18.96 -1.85
N PRO A 234 -7.56 -18.68 -1.03
CA PRO A 234 -8.79 -19.47 -1.07
C PRO A 234 -9.47 -19.30 -2.44
N PRO A 235 -9.93 -20.40 -3.08
CA PRO A 235 -10.58 -20.34 -4.38
C PRO A 235 -11.98 -19.73 -4.26
N THR A 236 -12.54 -19.20 -5.35
CA THR A 236 -13.97 -18.83 -5.41
C THR A 236 -14.85 -20.07 -5.25
N SER A 237 -15.94 -20.00 -4.48
CA SER A 237 -16.98 -21.03 -4.50
C SER A 237 -17.62 -21.06 -5.88
N GLY A 238 -17.54 -22.20 -6.56
CA GLY A 238 -18.20 -22.43 -7.85
C GLY A 238 -19.70 -22.62 -7.74
#